data_AF-A0A534VAX9-F1
#
_entry.id   AF-A0A534VAX9-F1
#
_cell.length_a   1.000
_cell.length_b   1.000
_cell.length_c   1.000
_cell.angle_alpha   90.00
_cell.angle_beta   90.00
_cell.angle_gamma   90.00
#
_symmetry.space_group_name_H-M   'P 1'
#
loop_
_entity.id
_entity.type
_entity.pdbx_description
1 polymer ?
#
loop_
_entity_poly.entity_id
_entity_poly.type
_entity_poly.pdbx_seq_one_letter_code
_entity_poly.pdbx_strand_id
1 'polypeptide(L)'
;MTELYASLERCKINTEEADRALTELEAEGAVMIRDHFCADPHLTGVDLRVVALVEHNEAQDPQVSAIRQIDEAWNKWLSEYLANHRCG
;
A
#
# COMPACT_ATOMS: atom_id res chain seq x y z
N MET A 1 -14.25 -3.44 -7.53
CA MET A 1 -12.99 -3.87 -8.15
C MET A 1 -12.15 -2.62 -8.39
N THR A 2 -11.00 -2.45 -7.73
CA THR A 2 -10.14 -1.27 -7.92
C THR A 2 -9.35 -1.39 -9.24
N GLU A 3 -8.95 -0.26 -9.84
CA GLU A 3 -8.21 -0.24 -11.12
C GLU A 3 -6.90 -1.04 -11.08
N LEU A 4 -6.30 -1.19 -9.88
CA LEU A 4 -5.14 -2.03 -9.65
C LEU A 4 -5.44 -3.51 -9.92
N TYR A 5 -6.49 -4.07 -9.29
CA TYR A 5 -6.86 -5.46 -9.50
C TYR A 5 -7.28 -5.75 -10.93
N ALA A 6 -8.00 -4.82 -11.59
CA ALA A 6 -8.31 -4.95 -13.01
C ALA A 6 -7.06 -4.92 -13.90
N SER A 7 -6.00 -4.23 -13.49
CA SER A 7 -4.72 -4.20 -14.22
C SER A 7 -3.91 -5.47 -13.98
N LEU A 8 -3.90 -6.00 -12.75
CA LEU A 8 -3.27 -7.28 -12.42
C LEU A 8 -3.96 -8.46 -13.11
N GLU A 9 -5.31 -8.48 -13.14
CA GLU A 9 -6.08 -9.47 -13.88
C GLU A 9 -5.76 -9.46 -15.38
N ARG A 10 -5.59 -8.28 -15.99
CA ARG A 10 -5.14 -8.17 -17.40
C ARG A 10 -3.75 -8.77 -17.63
N CYS A 11 -2.90 -8.74 -16.62
CA CYS A 11 -1.60 -9.41 -16.62
C CYS A 11 -1.68 -10.89 -16.20
N LYS A 12 -2.89 -11.43 -15.96
CA LYS A 12 -3.14 -12.78 -15.43
C LYS A 12 -2.51 -13.03 -14.06
N ILE A 13 -2.32 -11.98 -13.26
CA ILE A 13 -1.82 -12.07 -11.90
C ILE A 13 -3.03 -12.06 -10.97
N ASN A 14 -3.23 -13.15 -10.23
CA ASN A 14 -4.26 -13.20 -9.20
C ASN A 14 -3.77 -12.57 -7.88
N THR A 15 -4.67 -12.37 -6.93
CA THR A 15 -4.35 -11.75 -5.62
C THR A 15 -3.33 -12.54 -4.81
N GLU A 16 -3.39 -13.88 -4.83
CA GLU A 16 -2.44 -14.74 -4.10
C GLU A 16 -1.04 -14.65 -4.70
N GLU A 17 -0.94 -14.58 -6.03
CA GLU A 17 0.31 -14.38 -6.75
C GLU A 17 0.90 -13.00 -6.49
N ALA A 18 0.06 -11.96 -6.44
CA ALA A 18 0.47 -10.62 -6.08
C ALA A 18 1.00 -10.56 -4.63
N ASP A 19 0.29 -11.19 -3.68
CA ASP A 19 0.70 -11.25 -2.28
C ASP A 19 2.02 -12.00 -2.09
N ARG A 20 2.20 -13.11 -2.81
CA ARG A 20 3.47 -13.85 -2.80
C ARG A 20 4.60 -13.00 -3.36
N ALA A 21 4.40 -12.35 -4.50
CA ALA A 21 5.41 -11.48 -5.11
C ALA A 21 5.78 -10.29 -4.21
N LEU A 22 4.80 -9.67 -3.55
CA LEU A 22 5.05 -8.61 -2.57
C LEU A 22 5.86 -9.11 -1.37
N THR A 23 5.56 -10.31 -0.87
CA THR A 23 6.32 -10.94 0.22
C THR A 23 7.78 -11.21 -0.18
N GLU A 24 8.00 -11.71 -1.39
CA GLU A 24 9.35 -11.95 -1.93
C GLU A 24 10.13 -10.63 -2.07
N LEU A 25 9.51 -9.60 -2.66
CA LEU A 25 10.12 -8.28 -2.82
C LEU A 25 10.44 -7.60 -1.48
N GLU A 26 9.60 -7.78 -0.47
CA GLU A 26 9.85 -7.27 0.88
C GLU A 26 11.02 -7.99 1.53
N ALA A 27 11.09 -9.32 1.40
CA ALA A 27 12.21 -10.11 1.92
C ALA A 27 13.56 -9.75 1.26
N GLU A 28 13.53 -9.36 -0.02
CA GLU A 28 14.68 -8.83 -0.75
C GLU A 28 15.03 -7.38 -0.38
N GLY A 29 14.18 -6.70 0.39
CA GLY A 29 14.33 -5.29 0.74
C GLY A 29 14.13 -4.34 -0.43
N ALA A 30 13.52 -4.80 -1.54
CA ALA A 30 13.20 -4.00 -2.71
C ALA A 30 11.96 -3.12 -2.49
N VAL A 31 11.06 -3.57 -1.62
CA VAL A 31 9.89 -2.80 -1.16
C VAL A 31 9.81 -2.81 0.36
N MET A 32 9.13 -1.80 0.89
CA MET A 32 8.69 -1.75 2.27
C MET A 32 7.17 -1.81 2.28
N ILE A 33 6.61 -2.72 3.08
CA ILE A 33 5.16 -2.85 3.28
C ILE A 33 4.85 -2.45 4.71
N ARG A 34 3.83 -1.62 4.90
CA ARG A 34 3.34 -1.27 6.24
C ARG A 34 1.83 -1.40 6.32
N ASP A 35 1.40 -2.15 7.32
CA ASP A 35 -0.01 -2.27 7.70
C ASP A 35 -0.48 -0.95 8.32
N HIS A 36 -1.67 -0.51 7.91
CA HIS A 36 -2.36 0.61 8.51
C HIS A 36 -3.69 0.15 9.10
N PHE A 37 -4.10 0.82 10.16
CA PHE A 37 -5.36 0.55 10.83
C PHE A 37 -6.23 1.81 10.80
N CYS A 38 -7.50 1.63 10.45
CA CYS A 38 -8.53 2.65 10.58
C CYS A 38 -9.68 2.05 11.39
N ALA A 39 -10.08 2.73 12.48
CA ALA A 39 -11.12 2.28 13.40
C ALA A 39 -12.55 2.46 12.84
N ASP A 40 -12.72 2.33 11.52
CA ASP A 40 -13.99 2.44 10.83
C ASP A 40 -14.55 1.03 10.56
N PRO A 41 -15.74 0.67 11.07
CA PRO A 41 -16.36 -0.62 10.82
C PRO A 41 -16.50 -0.97 9.33
N HIS A 42 -16.64 0.03 8.45
CA HIS A 42 -16.78 -0.19 7.00
C HIS A 42 -15.48 -0.67 6.34
N LEU A 43 -14.34 -0.51 7.02
CA LEU A 43 -13.04 -0.99 6.57
C LEU A 43 -12.65 -2.33 7.19
N THR A 44 -13.55 -2.98 7.93
CA THR A 44 -13.30 -4.30 8.51
C THR A 44 -13.01 -5.31 7.42
N GLY A 45 -11.85 -5.97 7.50
CA GLY A 45 -11.42 -6.98 6.52
C GLY A 45 -10.91 -6.39 5.19
N VAL A 46 -10.81 -5.06 5.08
CA VAL A 46 -10.14 -4.42 3.94
C VAL A 46 -8.64 -4.45 4.16
N ASP A 47 -7.90 -4.81 3.12
CA ASP A 47 -6.45 -4.69 3.11
C ASP A 47 -6.05 -3.21 2.98
N LEU A 48 -5.43 -2.68 4.04
CA LEU A 48 -4.97 -1.29 4.13
C LEU A 48 -3.44 -1.19 4.11
N ARG A 49 -2.76 -2.23 3.62
CA ARG A 49 -1.31 -2.19 3.41
C ARG A 49 -0.95 -1.11 2.41
N VAL A 50 0.12 -0.39 2.71
CA VAL A 50 0.75 0.57 1.79
C VAL A 50 2.15 0.07 1.49
N VAL A 51 2.48 0.03 0.19
CA VAL A 51 3.75 -0.47 -0.33
C VAL A 51 4.52 0.70 -0.95
N ALA A 52 5.81 0.83 -0.62
CA ALA A 52 6.72 1.76 -1.30
C ALA A 52 8.00 1.05 -1.75
N LEU A 53 8.56 1.52 -2.86
CA LEU A 53 9.87 1.07 -3.34
C LEU A 53 10.98 1.57 -2.41
N VAL A 54 11.95 0.71 -2.12
CA VAL A 54 13.16 1.07 -1.38
C VAL A 54 14.26 1.40 -2.40
N GLU A 55 14.17 2.58 -2.98
CA GLU A 55 15.14 3.03 -3.99
C GLU A 55 16.40 3.60 -3.33
N HIS A 56 17.56 3.10 -3.75
CA HIS A 56 18.83 3.69 -3.36
C HIS A 56 19.04 5.00 -4.11
N ASN A 57 18.90 6.12 -3.39
CA ASN A 57 19.23 7.44 -3.87
C ASN A 57 20.35 8.03 -2.99
N GLU A 58 21.40 8.58 -3.59
CA GLU A 58 22.59 9.07 -2.88
C GLU A 58 22.28 10.20 -1.87
N ALA A 59 21.11 10.83 -1.99
CA ALA A 59 20.73 11.98 -1.17
C ALA A 59 20.12 11.62 0.21
N GLN A 60 19.58 10.41 0.40
CA GLN A 60 18.88 10.06 1.63
C GLN A 60 18.90 8.55 1.89
N ASP A 61 18.77 8.17 3.16
CA ASP A 61 18.55 6.77 3.53
C ASP A 61 17.30 6.20 2.80
N PRO A 62 17.43 5.11 2.04
CA PRO A 62 16.35 4.53 1.25
C PRO A 62 15.13 4.11 2.08
N GLN A 63 15.36 3.61 3.30
CA GLN A 63 14.28 3.20 4.19
C GLN A 63 13.52 4.43 4.71
N VAL A 64 14.24 5.49 5.08
CA VAL A 64 13.61 6.75 5.51
C VAL A 64 12.78 7.36 4.39
N SER A 65 13.27 7.31 3.14
CA SER A 65 12.52 7.77 1.98
C SER A 65 11.25 6.94 1.75
N ALA A 66 11.34 5.60 1.82
CA ALA A 66 10.19 4.71 1.69
C ALA A 66 9.14 4.93 2.79
N ILE A 67 9.57 5.11 4.04
CA ILE A 67 8.68 5.45 5.17
C ILE A 67 7.91 6.74 4.88
N ARG A 68 8.61 7.79 4.43
CA ARG A 68 7.96 9.07 4.11
C ARG A 68 6.91 8.91 3.00
N GLN A 69 7.22 8.17 1.95
CA GLN A 69 6.28 7.92 0.85
C GLN A 69 5.05 7.14 1.31
N ILE A 70 5.24 6.13 2.17
CA ILE A 70 4.14 5.38 2.79
C ILE A 70 3.25 6.32 3.60
N ASP A 71 3.85 7.12 4.49
CA ASP A 71 3.09 8.02 5.36
C ASP A 71 2.34 9.08 4.54
N GLU A 72 2.93 9.60 3.47
CA GLU A 72 2.28 10.55 2.55
C GLU A 72 1.09 9.93 1.82
N ALA A 73 1.26 8.71 1.28
CA ALA A 73 0.19 7.99 0.61
C ALA A 73 -0.96 7.66 1.56
N TRP A 74 -0.65 7.18 2.76
CA TRP A 74 -1.65 6.90 3.79
C TRP A 74 -2.40 8.15 4.22
N ASN A 75 -1.70 9.23 4.55
CA ASN A 75 -2.33 10.47 5.00
C ASN A 75 -3.21 11.09 3.92
N LYS A 76 -2.81 11.01 2.66
CA LYS A 76 -3.63 11.46 1.53
C LYS A 76 -4.90 10.63 1.43
N TRP A 77 -4.77 9.30 1.37
CA TRP A 77 -5.92 8.40 1.28
C TRP A 77 -6.88 8.57 2.46
N LEU A 78 -6.36 8.65 3.69
CA LEU A 78 -7.16 8.83 4.89
C LEU A 78 -7.90 10.17 4.89
N SER A 79 -7.23 11.24 4.46
CA SER A 79 -7.86 12.56 4.34
C SER A 79 -8.99 12.56 3.31
N GLU A 80 -8.78 11.93 2.15
CA GLU A 80 -9.79 11.77 1.12
C GLU A 80 -10.95 10.89 1.59
N TYR A 81 -10.65 9.80 2.29
CA TYR A 81 -11.66 8.92 2.88
C TYR A 81 -12.52 9.68 3.88
N LEU A 82 -11.92 10.34 4.88
CA LEU A 82 -12.64 11.07 5.92
C LEU A 82 -13.43 12.27 5.38
N ALA A 83 -12.97 12.91 4.29
CA ALA A 83 -13.68 14.02 3.66
C ALA A 83 -14.97 13.58 2.95
N ASN A 84 -15.01 12.34 2.45
CA ASN A 84 -16.11 11.83 1.63
C ASN A 84 -16.98 10.79 2.35
N HIS A 85 -16.42 10.13 3.38
CA HIS A 85 -17.12 9.11 4.14
C HIS A 85 -18.21 9.75 4.98
N ARG A 86 -19.42 9.18 4.91
CA ARG A 86 -20.51 9.50 5.82
C ARG A 86 -20.93 8.21 6.50
N CYS A 87 -20.82 8.18 7.81
CA CYS A 87 -21.51 7.17 8.62
C CYS A 87 -23.01 7.40 8.43
N GLY A 88 -23.67 6.47 7.73
CA GLY A 88 -25.13 6.42 7.64
C GLY A 88 -25.74 5.86 8.91
#